data_AF-A0A960R487-F1
#
_entry.id   AF-A0A960R487-F1
#
_cell.length_a   1.000
_cell.length_b   1.000
_cell.length_c   1.000
_cell.angle_alpha   90.00
_cell.angle_beta   90.00
_cell.angle_gamma   90.00
#
_symmetry.space_group_name_H-M   'P 1'
#
loop_
_entity.id
_entity.type
_entity.pdbx_description
1 polymer ?
#
loop_
_entity_poly.entity_id
_entity_poly.type
_entity_poly.pdbx_seq_one_letter_code
_entity_poly.pdbx_strand_id
1 'polypeptide(L)'
;MRLSILLSTFRWGLGSAFVISLAAAYQASAEEPTPIYQELLDHLRELDSVLPPVPEGAPIHTLYNPEAVVPPQCYTRTEAKANPCYVCHQDSISGRENVMNDRDLQEAYSFSDVGMTNRWKNLFEDRSKRVASISDEEIQRYIKEDNYADLSNRLREVNFKGFIPDLKDLPLGAEAFDDEGFAKDGSHWVAFSYKPFPSTFWPTNGSTDDVMIRLSERFRTNQEGEYSREIYKANLAILEAAIKGVSSI
;
A
#
# COMPACT_ATOMS: atom_id res chain seq x y z
N MET A 1 -6.47 61.71 -0.50
CA MET A 1 -7.65 62.53 -0.82
C MET A 1 -8.54 62.52 0.42
N ARG A 2 -8.54 63.61 1.17
CA ARG A 2 -9.34 63.81 2.39
C ARG A 2 -10.71 64.34 1.97
N LEU A 3 -11.79 63.82 2.54
CA LEU A 3 -13.05 64.56 2.61
C LEU A 3 -13.71 64.28 3.96
N SER A 4 -13.43 65.17 4.91
CA SER A 4 -14.25 65.43 6.09
C SER A 4 -15.37 66.35 5.65
N ILE A 5 -16.62 66.11 6.06
CA ILE A 5 -17.67 67.14 6.11
C ILE A 5 -18.78 66.74 7.11
N LEU A 6 -18.88 67.60 8.12
CA LEU A 6 -20.05 68.09 8.86
C LEU A 6 -20.88 67.15 9.75
N LEU A 7 -20.63 67.35 11.06
CA LEU A 7 -21.61 67.32 12.13
C LEU A 7 -22.81 68.23 11.81
N SER A 8 -24.02 67.69 11.96
CA SER A 8 -25.20 68.48 12.32
C SER A 8 -25.96 67.76 13.42
N THR A 9 -26.01 68.42 14.57
CA THR A 9 -26.77 68.08 15.75
C THR A 9 -28.26 68.24 15.49
N PHE A 10 -29.05 67.19 15.75
CA PHE A 10 -30.47 67.35 16.05
C PHE A 10 -30.81 66.49 17.27
N ARG A 11 -31.18 67.18 18.33
CA ARG A 11 -31.51 66.64 19.65
C ARG A 11 -32.96 67.03 19.90
N TRP A 12 -33.86 66.07 19.78
CA TRP A 12 -35.21 66.14 20.36
C TRP A 12 -35.39 64.85 21.14
N GLY A 13 -35.56 65.00 22.45
CA GLY A 13 -35.90 63.90 23.33
C GLY A 13 -37.39 63.63 23.26
N LEU A 14 -37.76 62.39 23.59
CA LEU A 14 -38.86 62.02 24.47
C LEU A 14 -38.81 60.50 24.63
N GLY A 15 -38.99 60.05 25.87
CA GLY A 15 -38.65 58.71 26.32
C GLY A 15 -39.49 57.61 25.67
N SER A 16 -38.90 56.42 25.61
CA SER A 16 -39.63 55.17 25.50
C SER A 16 -38.77 54.06 26.08
N ALA A 17 -39.43 53.22 26.88
CA ALA A 17 -38.89 52.22 27.76
C ALA A 17 -37.82 51.32 27.11
N PHE A 18 -36.70 51.14 27.82
CA PHE A 18 -35.80 50.02 27.61
C PHE A 18 -36.53 48.74 28.04
N VAL A 19 -37.18 48.07 27.09
CA VAL A 19 -37.56 46.67 27.27
C VAL A 19 -36.28 45.87 27.07
N ILE A 20 -35.63 45.53 28.18
CA ILE A 20 -34.59 44.50 28.17
C ILE A 20 -35.33 43.18 27.93
N SER A 21 -35.50 42.82 26.65
CA SER A 21 -35.81 41.45 26.30
C SER A 21 -34.59 40.60 26.65
N LEU A 22 -34.63 39.98 27.83
CA LEU A 22 -33.88 38.76 28.11
C LEU A 22 -34.45 37.66 27.19
N ALA A 23 -34.07 37.70 25.91
CA ALA A 23 -34.05 36.52 25.09
C ALA A 23 -32.86 35.70 25.61
N ALA A 24 -33.10 34.86 26.60
CA ALA A 24 -32.21 33.75 26.89
C ALA A 24 -32.16 32.92 25.60
N ALA A 25 -31.09 33.08 24.83
CA ALA A 25 -30.79 32.22 23.70
C ALA A 25 -30.55 30.83 24.29
N TYR A 26 -31.59 30.01 24.32
CA TYR A 26 -31.49 28.58 24.54
C TYR A 26 -30.88 28.00 23.27
N GLN A 27 -29.56 28.17 23.10
CA GLN A 27 -28.77 27.32 22.21
C GLN A 27 -28.66 25.97 22.92
N ALA A 28 -29.73 25.17 22.84
CA ALA A 28 -29.53 23.74 22.83
C ALA A 28 -28.66 23.45 21.62
N SER A 29 -27.39 23.10 21.83
CA SER A 29 -26.67 22.34 20.84
C SER A 29 -27.46 21.06 20.66
N ALA A 30 -28.28 20.97 19.62
CA ALA A 30 -28.81 19.69 19.19
C ALA A 30 -27.57 18.82 18.94
N GLU A 31 -27.39 17.80 19.77
CA GLU A 31 -26.32 16.84 19.61
C GLU A 31 -26.50 16.24 18.22
N GLU A 32 -25.51 16.42 17.34
CA GLU A 32 -25.64 15.90 15.98
C GLU A 32 -25.83 14.38 16.05
N PRO A 33 -26.75 13.81 15.26
CA PRO A 33 -27.01 12.39 15.28
C PRO A 33 -25.73 11.62 14.97
N THR A 34 -25.51 10.52 15.69
CA THR A 34 -24.37 9.63 15.47
C THR A 34 -24.32 9.22 13.99
N PRO A 35 -23.18 9.36 13.31
CA PRO A 35 -23.07 8.92 11.93
C PRO A 35 -23.32 7.41 11.79
N ILE A 36 -24.00 6.98 10.72
CA ILE A 36 -24.33 5.58 10.46
C ILE A 36 -23.10 4.64 10.53
N TYR A 37 -21.95 5.08 10.01
CA TYR A 37 -20.71 4.29 10.10
C TYR A 37 -20.28 4.04 11.56
N GLN A 38 -20.55 4.97 12.47
CA GLN A 38 -20.15 4.88 13.87
C GLN A 38 -21.04 3.89 14.61
N GLU A 39 -22.36 3.92 14.36
CA GLU A 39 -23.31 2.90 14.85
C GLU A 39 -22.90 1.49 14.40
N LEU A 40 -22.47 1.34 13.14
CA LEU A 40 -21.96 0.07 12.62
C LEU A 40 -20.67 -0.40 13.32
N LEU A 41 -19.73 0.51 13.55
CA LEU A 41 -18.48 0.19 14.25
C LEU A 41 -18.76 -0.27 15.69
N ASP A 42 -19.72 0.36 16.36
CA ASP A 42 -20.08 0.01 17.73
C ASP A 42 -20.81 -1.34 17.77
N HIS A 43 -21.74 -1.60 16.85
CA HIS A 43 -22.34 -2.93 16.68
C HIS A 43 -21.30 -4.02 16.40
N LEU A 44 -20.31 -3.77 15.52
CA LEU A 44 -19.26 -4.74 15.19
C LEU A 44 -18.33 -5.07 16.37
N ARG A 45 -18.25 -4.20 17.39
CA ARG A 45 -17.46 -4.44 18.60
C ARG A 45 -18.20 -5.29 19.63
N GLU A 46 -19.53 -5.25 19.60
CA GLU A 46 -20.39 -5.88 20.60
C GLU A 46 -21.00 -7.21 20.12
N LEU A 47 -21.15 -7.40 18.81
CA LEU A 47 -21.77 -8.58 18.23
C LEU A 47 -20.75 -9.68 17.92
N ASP A 48 -21.07 -10.92 18.30
CA ASP A 48 -20.36 -12.13 17.88
C ASP A 48 -20.81 -12.66 16.49
N SER A 49 -21.49 -11.83 15.69
CA SER A 49 -21.97 -12.18 14.35
C SER A 49 -20.96 -11.79 13.27
N VAL A 50 -20.75 -12.67 12.29
CA VAL A 50 -19.87 -12.41 11.13
C VAL A 50 -20.46 -11.37 10.17
N LEU A 51 -21.79 -11.24 10.13
CA LEU A 51 -22.46 -10.25 9.28
C LEU A 51 -22.95 -9.08 10.15
N PRO A 52 -22.55 -7.82 9.83
CA PRO A 52 -23.09 -6.65 10.49
C PRO A 52 -24.56 -6.44 10.12
N PRO A 53 -25.34 -5.76 10.98
CA PRO A 53 -26.67 -5.30 10.61
C PRO A 53 -26.59 -4.35 9.41
N VAL A 54 -27.59 -4.41 8.52
CA VAL A 54 -27.70 -3.48 7.39
C VAL A 54 -28.38 -2.20 7.90
N PRO A 55 -27.71 -1.04 7.90
CA PRO A 55 -28.30 0.19 8.40
C PRO A 55 -29.29 0.78 7.39
N GLU A 56 -30.23 1.58 7.88
CA GLU A 56 -31.07 2.41 7.01
C GLU A 56 -30.26 3.59 6.48
N GLY A 57 -30.05 3.67 5.16
CA GLY A 57 -29.35 4.79 4.53
C GLY A 57 -28.62 4.42 3.23
N ALA A 58 -28.10 5.43 2.54
CA ALA A 58 -27.28 5.18 1.34
C ALA A 58 -25.95 4.50 1.74
N PRO A 59 -25.47 3.51 0.97
CA PRO A 59 -24.24 2.76 1.30
C PRO A 59 -23.00 3.61 1.55
N ILE A 60 -22.93 4.82 0.98
CA ILE A 60 -21.78 5.71 1.21
C ILE A 60 -21.67 6.20 2.66
N HIS A 61 -22.80 6.29 3.39
CA HIS A 61 -22.82 6.74 4.79
C HIS A 61 -22.43 5.63 5.79
N THR A 62 -22.32 4.39 5.32
CA THR A 62 -21.89 3.25 6.14
C THR A 62 -20.37 3.13 6.24
N LEU A 63 -19.63 3.88 5.42
CA LEU A 63 -18.17 3.86 5.36
C LEU A 63 -17.56 5.01 6.18
N TYR A 64 -16.66 4.69 7.10
CA TYR A 64 -15.83 5.69 7.79
C TYR A 64 -14.90 6.45 6.83
N ASN A 65 -14.33 5.71 5.87
CA ASN A 65 -13.48 6.24 4.82
C ASN A 65 -14.08 5.88 3.45
N PRO A 66 -14.84 6.78 2.79
CA PRO A 66 -15.41 6.52 1.48
C PRO A 66 -14.32 6.39 0.39
N GLU A 67 -13.10 6.87 0.66
CA GLU A 67 -11.93 6.79 -0.22
C GLU A 67 -10.99 5.63 0.18
N ALA A 68 -11.50 4.60 0.85
CA ALA A 68 -10.72 3.42 1.27
C ALA A 68 -10.15 2.60 0.09
N VAL A 69 -10.66 2.82 -1.12
CA VAL A 69 -10.08 2.25 -2.35
C VAL A 69 -8.75 2.92 -2.74
N VAL A 70 -8.48 4.13 -2.23
CA VAL A 70 -7.19 4.82 -2.40
C VAL A 70 -6.23 4.33 -1.31
N PRO A 71 -5.21 3.53 -1.66
CA PRO A 71 -4.30 2.97 -0.68
C PRO A 71 -3.50 4.08 0.05
N PRO A 72 -3.11 3.89 1.33
CA PRO A 72 -2.36 4.87 2.11
C PRO A 72 -1.08 5.36 1.42
N GLN A 73 -0.49 4.48 0.62
CA GLN A 73 0.62 4.69 -0.28
C GLN A 73 0.48 5.93 -1.16
N CYS A 74 -0.69 6.17 -1.74
CA CYS A 74 -0.94 7.27 -2.68
C CYS A 74 -0.86 8.65 -2.02
N TYR A 75 -0.89 8.72 -0.69
CA TYR A 75 -0.76 9.96 0.09
C TYR A 75 0.68 10.32 0.43
N THR A 76 1.66 9.53 -0.01
CA THR A 76 3.08 9.80 0.24
C THR A 76 3.50 11.08 -0.45
N ARG A 77 4.30 11.90 0.23
CA ARG A 77 4.90 13.10 -0.38
C ARG A 77 5.90 12.68 -1.45
N THR A 78 5.60 13.00 -2.70
CA THR A 78 6.46 12.65 -3.84
C THR A 78 7.48 13.71 -4.20
N GLU A 79 7.43 14.88 -3.53
CA GLU A 79 8.22 16.06 -3.86
C GLU A 79 8.13 16.46 -5.35
N ALA A 80 7.03 16.10 -6.02
CA ALA A 80 6.81 16.23 -7.46
C ALA A 80 7.89 15.55 -8.35
N LYS A 81 8.65 14.58 -7.80
CA LYS A 81 9.68 13.83 -8.53
C LYS A 81 9.20 12.48 -9.05
N ALA A 82 8.14 11.95 -8.46
CA ALA A 82 7.56 10.66 -8.82
C ALA A 82 6.03 10.72 -8.83
N ASN A 83 5.39 9.92 -9.68
CA ASN A 83 3.94 9.75 -9.71
C ASN A 83 3.58 8.28 -9.41
N PRO A 84 3.28 7.92 -8.14
CA PRO A 84 2.87 6.56 -7.80
C PRO A 84 1.47 6.21 -8.32
N CYS A 85 0.64 7.19 -8.67
CA CYS A 85 -0.72 6.95 -9.17
C CYS A 85 -0.70 6.29 -10.56
N TYR A 86 0.35 6.50 -11.36
CA TYR A 86 0.52 5.92 -12.70
C TYR A 86 0.51 4.39 -12.72
N VAL A 87 0.80 3.77 -11.56
CA VAL A 87 0.82 2.31 -11.41
C VAL A 87 -0.56 1.70 -11.70
N CYS A 88 -1.63 2.37 -11.26
CA CYS A 88 -3.01 1.87 -11.39
C CYS A 88 -3.84 2.73 -12.35
N HIS A 89 -3.62 4.04 -12.33
CA HIS A 89 -4.36 4.98 -13.15
C HIS A 89 -3.55 5.22 -14.43
N GLN A 90 -4.11 4.84 -15.57
CA GLN A 90 -3.45 4.95 -16.87
C GLN A 90 -4.50 4.91 -17.98
N ASP A 91 -4.05 5.19 -19.21
CA ASP A 91 -4.87 4.91 -20.38
C ASP A 91 -5.13 3.40 -20.48
N SER A 92 -6.33 3.04 -20.91
CA SER A 92 -6.59 1.65 -21.26
C SER A 92 -5.76 1.27 -22.48
N ILE A 93 -5.09 0.12 -22.39
CA ILE A 93 -4.33 -0.45 -23.49
C ILE A 93 -5.04 -1.73 -23.91
N SER A 94 -5.44 -1.81 -25.18
CA SER A 94 -6.14 -2.97 -25.72
C SER A 94 -5.36 -4.26 -25.45
N GLY A 95 -6.05 -5.28 -24.95
CA GLY A 95 -5.45 -6.58 -24.59
C GLY A 95 -4.81 -6.65 -23.21
N ARG A 96 -4.82 -5.59 -22.41
CA ARG A 96 -4.40 -5.61 -20.99
C ARG A 96 -5.60 -5.65 -20.05
N GLU A 97 -5.38 -6.16 -18.85
CA GLU A 97 -6.42 -6.39 -17.83
C GLU A 97 -6.93 -5.08 -17.22
N ASN A 98 -6.06 -4.08 -17.05
CA ASN A 98 -6.46 -2.78 -16.53
C ASN A 98 -7.12 -1.93 -17.63
N VAL A 99 -8.44 -1.77 -17.52
CA VAL A 99 -9.30 -1.03 -18.46
C VAL A 99 -9.93 0.23 -17.86
N MET A 100 -9.46 0.68 -16.68
CA MET A 100 -10.07 1.81 -15.95
C MET A 100 -10.06 3.12 -16.74
N ASN A 101 -9.03 3.34 -17.57
CA ASN A 101 -8.93 4.43 -18.53
C ASN A 101 -9.12 5.83 -17.92
N ASP A 102 -8.43 6.10 -16.82
CA ASP A 102 -8.65 7.27 -15.95
C ASP A 102 -7.36 8.06 -15.70
N ARG A 103 -6.46 8.02 -16.68
CA ARG A 103 -5.24 8.82 -16.69
C ARG A 103 -5.52 10.32 -16.51
N ASP A 104 -6.56 10.81 -17.16
CA ASP A 104 -6.98 12.21 -17.15
C ASP A 104 -7.30 12.72 -15.73
N LEU A 105 -7.84 11.86 -14.87
CA LEU A 105 -8.08 12.21 -13.46
C LEU A 105 -6.79 12.55 -12.71
N GLN A 106 -5.67 11.89 -13.05
CA GLN A 106 -4.36 12.25 -12.47
C GLN A 106 -3.82 13.55 -13.03
N GLU A 107 -3.94 13.75 -14.35
CA GLU A 107 -3.46 14.98 -15.01
C GLU A 107 -4.20 16.21 -14.48
N ALA A 108 -5.50 16.08 -14.22
CA ALA A 108 -6.33 17.12 -13.64
C ALA A 108 -6.27 17.19 -12.10
N TYR A 109 -5.68 16.19 -11.44
CA TYR A 109 -5.66 16.03 -9.98
C TYR A 109 -7.07 16.07 -9.36
N SER A 110 -8.03 15.40 -10.00
CA SER A 110 -9.47 15.43 -9.71
C SER A 110 -9.88 14.57 -8.52
N PHE A 111 -9.21 14.73 -7.37
CA PHE A 111 -9.60 14.06 -6.13
C PHE A 111 -10.85 14.72 -5.52
N SER A 112 -11.64 13.93 -4.80
CA SER A 112 -12.68 14.49 -3.92
C SER A 112 -12.04 15.28 -2.77
N ASP A 113 -12.79 16.21 -2.17
CA ASP A 113 -12.33 16.93 -0.97
C ASP A 113 -11.93 15.96 0.16
N VAL A 114 -12.58 14.78 0.23
CA VAL A 114 -12.26 13.73 1.19
C VAL A 114 -10.93 13.05 0.85
N GLY A 115 -10.72 12.73 -0.43
CA GLY A 115 -9.52 12.07 -0.95
C GLY A 115 -8.26 12.94 -0.93
N MET A 116 -8.39 14.24 -0.69
CA MET A 116 -7.26 15.15 -0.50
C MET A 116 -6.60 15.01 0.88
N THR A 117 -7.20 14.25 1.81
CA THR A 117 -6.68 14.07 3.17
C THR A 117 -6.45 12.59 3.48
N ASN A 118 -5.23 12.24 3.92
CA ASN A 118 -4.94 10.87 4.33
C ASN A 118 -5.75 10.47 5.57
N ARG A 119 -6.66 9.50 5.42
CA ARG A 119 -7.51 8.97 6.50
C ARG A 119 -7.00 7.69 7.13
N TRP A 120 -5.88 7.14 6.67
CA TRP A 120 -5.25 5.92 7.19
C TRP A 120 -4.46 6.19 8.48
N LYS A 121 -5.13 6.74 9.50
CA LYS A 121 -4.51 7.15 10.77
C LYS A 121 -3.91 5.99 11.57
N ASN A 122 -4.42 4.78 11.37
CA ASN A 122 -3.93 3.56 11.99
C ASN A 122 -2.50 3.17 11.58
N LEU A 123 -1.95 3.77 10.51
CA LEU A 123 -0.59 3.52 10.05
C LEU A 123 0.45 4.46 10.67
N PHE A 124 0.02 5.48 11.41
CA PHE A 124 0.88 6.52 12.00
C PHE A 124 1.10 6.32 13.50
N GLU A 125 1.34 5.08 13.91
CA GLU A 125 1.73 4.77 15.30
C GLU A 125 3.13 5.31 15.59
N ASP A 126 3.27 6.21 16.57
CA ASP A 126 4.58 6.71 17.00
C ASP A 126 5.35 5.62 17.77
N ARG A 127 6.29 4.99 17.05
CA ARG A 127 7.19 3.97 17.58
C ARG A 127 8.53 4.53 18.04
N SER A 128 8.73 5.85 18.05
CA SER A 128 10.03 6.49 18.30
C SER A 128 10.63 6.10 19.64
N LYS A 129 9.82 6.02 20.71
CA LYS A 129 10.29 5.57 22.03
C LYS A 129 10.76 4.11 22.01
N ARG A 130 10.03 3.23 21.31
CA ARG A 130 10.38 1.82 21.19
C ARG A 130 11.65 1.63 20.36
N VAL A 131 11.79 2.38 19.27
CA VAL A 131 12.99 2.34 18.43
C VAL A 131 14.21 2.88 19.20
N ALA A 132 14.04 3.99 19.93
CA ALA A 132 15.11 4.57 20.75
C ALA A 132 15.59 3.67 21.90
N SER A 133 14.80 2.66 22.29
CA SER A 133 15.22 1.66 23.28
C SER A 133 15.99 0.47 22.69
N ILE A 134 16.05 0.32 21.37
CA ILE A 134 16.81 -0.73 20.70
C ILE A 134 18.25 -0.24 20.52
N SER A 135 19.24 -0.94 21.08
CA SER A 135 20.64 -0.54 20.95
C SER A 135 21.22 -0.94 19.58
N ASP A 136 22.28 -0.26 19.16
CA ASP A 136 23.01 -0.62 17.95
C ASP A 136 23.52 -2.07 18.00
N GLU A 137 23.96 -2.54 19.18
CA GLU A 137 24.40 -3.93 19.37
C GLU A 137 23.26 -4.93 19.17
N GLU A 138 22.03 -4.58 19.58
CA GLU A 138 20.85 -5.41 19.32
C GLU A 138 20.51 -5.47 17.83
N ILE A 139 20.54 -4.33 17.15
CA ILE A 139 20.34 -4.26 15.69
C ILE A 139 21.40 -5.10 14.98
N GLN A 140 22.68 -4.89 15.31
CA GLN A 140 23.80 -5.60 14.70
C GLN A 140 23.78 -7.10 14.96
N ARG A 141 23.28 -7.54 16.13
CA ARG A 141 23.05 -8.95 16.42
C ARG A 141 21.94 -9.51 15.55
N TYR A 142 20.79 -8.83 15.54
CA TYR A 142 19.59 -9.25 14.81
C TYR A 142 19.87 -9.41 13.31
N ILE A 143 20.51 -8.44 12.66
CA ILE A 143 20.80 -8.52 11.22
C ILE A 143 21.80 -9.63 10.84
N LYS A 144 22.55 -10.16 11.82
CA LYS A 144 23.51 -11.27 11.61
C LYS A 144 22.89 -12.63 11.87
N GLU A 145 21.64 -12.69 12.34
CA GLU A 145 20.95 -13.96 12.57
C GLU A 145 20.58 -14.61 11.24
N ASP A 146 21.00 -15.87 11.06
CA ASP A 146 20.59 -16.68 9.94
C ASP A 146 19.19 -17.24 10.19
N ASN A 147 18.23 -16.84 9.36
CA ASN A 147 16.85 -17.33 9.39
C ASN A 147 16.52 -18.26 8.20
N TYR A 148 17.45 -18.46 7.27
CA TYR A 148 17.26 -19.21 6.03
C TYR A 148 17.79 -20.65 6.12
N ALA A 149 18.98 -20.88 6.67
CA ALA A 149 19.63 -22.19 6.58
C ALA A 149 18.82 -23.32 7.23
N ASP A 150 18.18 -23.04 8.36
CA ASP A 150 17.35 -24.02 9.08
C ASP A 150 15.85 -23.94 8.75
N LEU A 151 15.44 -23.01 7.86
CA LEU A 151 14.03 -22.82 7.50
C LEU A 151 13.40 -24.12 6.98
N SER A 152 14.12 -24.85 6.13
CA SER A 152 13.60 -26.08 5.53
C SER A 152 13.34 -27.17 6.56
N ASN A 153 14.17 -27.26 7.61
CA ASN A 153 13.96 -28.23 8.70
C ASN A 153 12.75 -27.85 9.53
N ARG A 154 12.66 -26.58 9.96
CA ARG A 154 11.51 -26.06 10.73
C ARG A 154 10.18 -26.28 10.00
N LEU A 155 10.15 -26.09 8.68
CA LEU A 155 8.95 -26.36 7.87
C LEU A 155 8.60 -27.84 7.81
N ARG A 156 9.59 -28.75 7.73
CA ARG A 156 9.34 -30.20 7.77
C ARG A 156 8.82 -30.64 9.15
N GLU A 157 9.38 -30.11 10.23
CA GLU A 157 8.97 -30.42 11.61
C GLU A 157 7.51 -30.09 11.88
N VAL A 158 7.03 -28.95 11.36
CA VAL A 158 5.61 -28.56 11.46
C VAL A 158 4.72 -29.19 10.38
N ASN A 159 5.25 -30.14 9.60
CA ASN A 159 4.54 -30.82 8.51
C ASN A 159 3.90 -29.83 7.52
N PHE A 160 4.63 -28.76 7.17
CA PHE A 160 4.18 -27.74 6.24
C PHE A 160 3.82 -28.36 4.89
N LYS A 161 2.65 -27.98 4.36
CA LYS A 161 2.10 -28.56 3.12
C LYS A 161 2.48 -27.80 1.86
N GLY A 162 3.06 -26.61 2.00
CA GLY A 162 3.51 -25.80 0.87
C GLY A 162 4.91 -26.17 0.40
N PHE A 163 5.45 -25.32 -0.47
CA PHE A 163 6.81 -25.45 -0.96
C PHE A 163 7.83 -25.30 0.18
N ILE A 164 8.81 -26.21 0.22
CA ILE A 164 9.93 -26.17 1.17
C ILE A 164 11.18 -25.78 0.38
N PRO A 165 11.84 -24.66 0.70
CA PRO A 165 13.04 -24.23 0.00
C PRO A 165 14.15 -25.28 0.12
N ASP A 166 14.89 -25.47 -0.95
CA ASP A 166 15.96 -26.47 -1.05
C ASP A 166 17.29 -25.88 -1.53
N LEU A 167 17.36 -24.55 -1.67
CA LEU A 167 18.57 -23.81 -2.03
C LEU A 167 19.48 -23.68 -0.81
N LYS A 168 20.71 -24.20 -0.93
CA LYS A 168 21.76 -24.00 0.06
C LYS A 168 22.36 -22.61 -0.04
N ASP A 169 22.88 -22.13 1.08
CA ASP A 169 23.65 -20.88 1.16
C ASP A 169 22.89 -19.63 0.70
N LEU A 170 21.55 -19.70 0.58
CA LEU A 170 20.68 -18.55 0.32
C LEU A 170 20.97 -17.32 1.21
N PRO A 171 21.29 -17.42 2.51
CA PRO A 171 21.63 -16.24 3.31
C PRO A 171 22.91 -15.51 2.87
N LEU A 172 23.75 -16.11 2.01
CA LEU A 172 24.90 -15.43 1.40
C LEU A 172 24.51 -14.49 0.25
N GLY A 173 23.23 -14.44 -0.13
CA GLY A 173 22.71 -13.56 -1.18
C GLY A 173 23.38 -13.82 -2.52
N ALA A 174 23.96 -12.76 -3.13
CA ALA A 174 24.62 -12.85 -4.44
C ALA A 174 25.75 -13.90 -4.48
N GLU A 175 26.42 -14.17 -3.36
CA GLU A 175 27.50 -15.16 -3.32
C GLU A 175 27.00 -16.61 -3.52
N ALA A 176 25.70 -16.89 -3.29
CA ALA A 176 25.08 -18.20 -3.54
C ALA A 176 24.91 -18.50 -5.04
N PHE A 177 25.04 -17.48 -5.90
CA PHE A 177 24.81 -17.57 -7.34
C PHE A 177 26.09 -17.27 -8.14
N ASP A 178 26.20 -17.84 -9.34
CA ASP A 178 27.25 -17.50 -10.29
C ASP A 178 26.91 -16.25 -11.11
N ASP A 179 27.83 -15.85 -11.99
CA ASP A 179 27.74 -14.60 -12.77
C ASP A 179 26.55 -14.58 -13.75
N GLU A 180 25.96 -15.73 -14.09
CA GLU A 180 24.74 -15.81 -14.90
C GLU A 180 23.47 -15.99 -14.03
N GLY A 181 23.61 -15.89 -12.71
CA GLY A 181 22.51 -16.00 -11.75
C GLY A 181 22.13 -17.43 -11.37
N PHE A 182 22.89 -18.46 -11.76
CA PHE A 182 22.58 -19.84 -11.39
C PHE A 182 23.11 -20.17 -9.99
N ALA A 183 22.29 -20.86 -9.20
CA ALA A 183 22.68 -21.31 -7.87
C ALA A 183 23.88 -22.28 -7.93
N LYS A 184 24.89 -22.02 -7.10
CA LYS A 184 26.15 -22.78 -7.06
C LYS A 184 26.01 -24.17 -6.42
N ASP A 185 24.90 -24.44 -5.75
CA ASP A 185 24.67 -25.68 -4.99
C ASP A 185 24.14 -26.86 -5.83
N GLY A 186 23.90 -26.64 -7.13
CA GLY A 186 23.35 -27.65 -8.05
C GLY A 186 21.83 -27.80 -7.97
N SER A 187 21.12 -26.95 -7.22
CA SER A 187 19.66 -26.94 -7.14
C SER A 187 18.97 -26.49 -8.44
N HIS A 188 19.72 -25.83 -9.33
CA HIS A 188 19.26 -25.23 -10.58
C HIS A 188 18.27 -24.06 -10.39
N TRP A 189 18.24 -23.42 -9.23
CA TRP A 189 17.60 -22.12 -9.06
C TRP A 189 18.36 -21.06 -9.87
N VAL A 190 17.62 -20.11 -10.44
CA VAL A 190 18.17 -19.00 -11.22
C VAL A 190 17.61 -17.70 -10.66
N ALA A 191 18.46 -16.85 -10.11
CA ALA A 191 18.15 -15.47 -9.79
C ALA A 191 18.07 -14.66 -11.08
N PHE A 192 17.10 -13.76 -11.19
CA PHE A 192 16.94 -12.93 -12.37
C PHE A 192 16.53 -11.50 -12.02
N SER A 193 16.94 -10.56 -12.86
CA SER A 193 16.50 -9.17 -12.77
C SER A 193 15.12 -9.01 -13.40
N TYR A 194 14.27 -8.22 -12.76
CA TYR A 194 12.93 -7.93 -13.23
C TYR A 194 12.64 -6.44 -13.11
N LYS A 195 11.66 -5.96 -13.88
CA LYS A 195 11.08 -4.64 -13.67
C LYS A 195 10.08 -4.77 -12.52
N PRO A 196 10.34 -4.21 -11.33
CA PRO A 196 9.41 -4.31 -10.23
C PRO A 196 8.11 -3.58 -10.58
N PHE A 197 6.99 -4.20 -10.22
CA PHE A 197 5.72 -3.50 -10.16
C PHE A 197 5.73 -2.65 -8.87
N PRO A 198 5.60 -1.31 -8.95
CA PRO A 198 5.64 -0.45 -7.77
C PRO A 198 4.34 -0.60 -6.95
N SER A 199 4.19 -1.73 -6.28
CA SER A 199 3.08 -2.02 -5.37
C SER A 199 3.49 -1.57 -3.95
N THR A 200 3.56 -2.48 -2.99
CA THR A 200 4.00 -2.24 -1.62
C THR A 200 5.52 -2.17 -1.48
N PHE A 201 6.28 -2.02 -2.56
CA PHE A 201 7.74 -1.89 -2.54
C PHE A 201 8.14 -0.41 -2.60
N TRP A 202 8.24 0.22 -1.43
CA TRP A 202 8.51 1.65 -1.27
C TRP A 202 9.98 1.88 -0.99
N PRO A 203 10.54 3.06 -1.30
CA PRO A 203 11.90 3.43 -0.88
C PRO A 203 12.14 3.29 0.64
N THR A 204 11.08 3.37 1.45
CA THR A 204 11.12 3.14 2.91
C THR A 204 11.25 1.67 3.31
N ASN A 205 10.96 0.74 2.40
CA ASN A 205 10.99 -0.70 2.62
C ASN A 205 12.31 -1.35 2.15
N GLY A 206 13.25 -0.55 1.64
CA GLY A 206 14.54 -1.02 1.15
C GLY A 206 14.48 -1.51 -0.30
N SER A 207 15.13 -2.64 -0.58
CA SER A 207 15.18 -3.26 -1.91
C SER A 207 13.82 -3.83 -2.30
N THR A 208 13.56 -3.92 -3.61
CA THR A 208 12.50 -4.79 -4.15
C THR A 208 12.84 -6.26 -3.88
N ASP A 209 11.82 -7.13 -3.89
CA ASP A 209 11.99 -8.57 -3.64
C ASP A 209 13.14 -9.18 -4.45
N ASP A 210 13.85 -10.13 -3.84
CA ASP A 210 14.74 -11.04 -4.55
C ASP A 210 13.91 -12.16 -5.17
N VAL A 211 14.01 -12.34 -6.49
CA VAL A 211 13.21 -13.33 -7.22
C VAL A 211 14.12 -14.37 -7.86
N MET A 212 13.76 -15.64 -7.64
CA MET A 212 14.42 -16.79 -8.24
C MET A 212 13.39 -17.72 -8.87
N ILE A 213 13.78 -18.40 -9.95
CA ILE A 213 12.94 -19.36 -10.65
C ILE A 213 13.68 -20.69 -10.83
N ARG A 214 12.93 -21.79 -10.76
CA ARG A 214 13.39 -23.10 -11.18
C ARG A 214 12.35 -23.78 -12.05
N LEU A 215 12.68 -24.01 -13.32
CA LEU A 215 11.80 -24.75 -14.20
C LEU A 215 11.78 -26.24 -13.83
N SER A 216 10.65 -26.91 -14.12
CA SER A 216 10.52 -28.36 -13.94
C SER A 216 11.60 -29.10 -14.73
N GLU A 217 12.00 -30.29 -14.26
CA GLU A 217 13.11 -31.06 -14.81
C GLU A 217 13.13 -31.20 -16.32
N ARG A 218 11.98 -31.51 -16.96
CA ARG A 218 11.84 -31.63 -18.41
C ARG A 218 12.27 -30.41 -19.24
N PHE A 219 12.36 -29.22 -18.63
CA PHE A 219 12.77 -27.97 -19.30
C PHE A 219 14.25 -27.65 -19.08
N ARG A 220 14.99 -28.55 -18.45
CA ARG A 220 16.40 -28.35 -18.11
C ARG A 220 17.20 -29.64 -18.29
N THR A 221 16.64 -30.65 -18.94
CA THR A 221 17.30 -31.91 -19.29
C THR A 221 17.31 -32.17 -20.80
N ASN A 222 18.29 -32.94 -21.27
CA ASN A 222 18.40 -33.42 -22.66
C ASN A 222 17.49 -34.66 -22.91
N GLN A 223 17.59 -35.26 -24.10
CA GLN A 223 16.78 -36.43 -24.47
C GLN A 223 17.13 -37.67 -23.62
N GLU A 224 18.33 -37.72 -23.09
CA GLU A 224 18.86 -38.75 -22.19
C GLU A 224 18.45 -38.53 -20.73
N GLY A 225 17.78 -37.41 -20.41
CA GLY A 225 17.35 -37.06 -19.05
C GLY A 225 18.42 -36.37 -18.20
N GLU A 226 19.57 -36.03 -18.77
CA GLU A 226 20.69 -35.38 -18.09
C GLU A 226 20.52 -33.86 -18.10
N TYR A 227 20.91 -33.19 -17.01
CA TYR A 227 20.86 -31.73 -16.93
C TYR A 227 21.70 -31.06 -18.02
N SER A 228 21.13 -30.04 -18.66
CA SER A 228 21.83 -29.19 -19.62
C SER A 228 21.52 -27.72 -19.36
N ARG A 229 22.56 -26.96 -18.96
CA ARG A 229 22.47 -25.52 -18.72
C ARG A 229 22.05 -24.77 -19.98
N GLU A 230 22.51 -25.17 -21.16
CA GLU A 230 22.15 -24.53 -22.43
C GLU A 230 20.67 -24.72 -22.79
N ILE A 231 20.14 -25.94 -22.60
CA ILE A 231 18.70 -26.20 -22.76
C ILE A 231 17.89 -25.36 -21.76
N TYR A 232 18.37 -25.28 -20.52
CA TYR A 232 17.70 -24.53 -19.49
C TYR A 232 17.68 -23.02 -19.82
N LYS A 233 18.80 -22.44 -20.24
CA LYS A 233 18.90 -21.04 -20.70
C LYS A 233 17.97 -20.77 -21.88
N ALA A 234 17.94 -21.66 -22.88
CA ALA A 234 17.02 -21.52 -24.01
C ALA A 234 15.55 -21.50 -23.55
N ASN A 235 15.16 -22.39 -22.64
CA ASN A 235 13.80 -22.43 -22.11
C ASN A 235 13.46 -21.23 -21.22
N LEU A 236 14.42 -20.69 -20.46
CA LEU A 236 14.26 -19.44 -19.72
C LEU A 236 14.06 -18.25 -20.68
N ALA A 237 14.80 -18.18 -21.78
CA ALA A 237 14.62 -17.15 -22.80
C ALA A 237 13.23 -17.24 -23.48
N ILE A 238 12.74 -18.46 -23.76
CA ILE A 238 11.38 -18.67 -24.26
C ILE A 238 10.32 -18.20 -23.23
N LEU A 239 10.52 -18.51 -21.95
CA LEU A 239 9.62 -18.05 -20.90
C LEU A 239 9.62 -16.52 -20.78
N GLU A 240 10.80 -15.90 -20.78
CA GLU A 240 10.94 -14.45 -20.76
C GLU A 240 10.22 -13.81 -21.96
N ALA A 241 10.41 -14.35 -23.16
CA ALA A 241 9.74 -13.88 -24.35
C ALA A 241 8.21 -13.98 -24.25
N ALA A 242 7.70 -15.10 -23.73
CA ALA A 242 6.28 -15.30 -23.50
C ALA A 242 5.70 -14.29 -22.50
N ILE A 243 6.40 -14.05 -21.38
CA ILE A 243 5.99 -13.06 -20.36
C ILE A 243 5.98 -11.64 -20.95
N LYS A 244 6.99 -11.30 -21.77
CA LYS A 244 7.09 -9.99 -22.41
C LYS A 244 6.14 -9.80 -23.60
N GLY A 245 5.50 -10.87 -24.07
CA GLY A 245 4.63 -10.84 -25.24
C GLY A 245 5.39 -10.55 -26.55
N VAL A 246 6.66 -10.94 -26.66
CA VAL A 246 7.43 -10.80 -27.91
C VAL A 246 7.31 -12.09 -28.74
N SER A 247 7.20 -11.94 -30.05
CA SER A 247 6.97 -13.06 -30.99
C SER A 247 8.26 -13.72 -31.49
N SER A 248 9.44 -13.20 -31.14
CA SER A 248 10.75 -13.73 -31.52
C SER A 248 11.80 -13.46 -30.42
N ILE A 249 12.78 -14.36 -30.32
CA ILE A 249 13.94 -14.30 -29.41
C ILE A 249 15.17 -13.88 -30.22
#